data_AF-A0A317H260-F1
#
_entry.id   AF-A0A317H260-F1
#
_cell.length_a   1.000
_cell.length_b   1.000
_cell.length_c   1.000
_cell.angle_alpha   90.00
_cell.angle_beta   90.00
_cell.angle_gamma   90.00
#
_symmetry.space_group_name_H-M   'P 1'
#
loop_
_entity.id
_entity.type
_entity.pdbx_description
1 polymer ?
#
loop_
_entity_poly.entity_id
_entity_poly.type
_entity_poly.pdbx_seq_one_letter_code
_entity_poly.pdbx_strand_id
1 'polypeptide(L)'
;MLVAQGLNDARVKKEQSDLIVETLKSKDIPVTYLLYNDEGHGFDKPESNISFVAITESFLGKCLGGRVAPVTASDLQGALLEIPVGADAIEGYNSAKQALEAR
;
A
#
# COMPACT_ATOMS: atom_id res chain seq x y z
N MET A 1 3.52 1.68 10.95
CA MET A 1 3.34 2.89 10.13
C MET A 1 2.95 2.47 8.71
N LEU A 2 2.14 3.26 8.02
CA LEU A 2 1.82 3.08 6.59
C LEU A 2 2.45 4.22 5.80
N VAL A 3 3.17 3.90 4.72
CA VAL A 3 3.75 4.86 3.78
C VAL A 3 3.21 4.55 2.40
N ALA A 4 2.78 5.56 1.65
CA ALA A 4 2.34 5.41 0.28
C ALA A 4 2.99 6.49 -0.59
N GLN A 5 3.46 6.11 -1.78
CA GLN A 5 4.23 6.98 -2.67
C GLN A 5 3.89 6.67 -4.13
N GLY A 6 3.67 7.71 -4.94
CA GLY A 6 3.68 7.59 -6.39
C GLY A 6 5.10 7.66 -6.94
N LEU A 7 5.46 6.75 -7.85
CA LEU A 7 6.81 6.65 -8.42
C LEU A 7 7.19 7.89 -9.24
N ASN A 8 6.21 8.59 -9.81
CA ASN A 8 6.40 9.76 -10.67
C ASN A 8 6.18 11.10 -9.93
N ASP A 9 6.26 11.12 -8.59
CA ASP A 9 6.10 12.36 -7.80
C ASP A 9 7.25 13.34 -8.06
N ALA A 10 6.95 14.41 -8.80
CA ALA A 10 7.91 15.48 -9.11
C ALA A 10 8.17 16.45 -7.95
N ARG A 11 7.34 16.42 -6.88
CA ARG A 11 7.43 17.33 -5.73
C ARG A 11 8.20 16.70 -4.58
N VAL A 12 7.87 15.45 -4.23
CA VAL A 12 8.52 14.69 -3.16
C VAL A 12 9.05 13.39 -3.74
N LYS A 13 10.38 13.32 -3.91
CA LYS A 13 11.00 12.17 -4.54
C LYS A 13 10.88 10.90 -3.68
N LYS A 14 10.73 9.75 -4.33
CA LYS A 14 10.62 8.43 -3.70
C LYS A 14 11.73 8.14 -2.68
N GLU A 15 12.95 8.63 -2.91
CA GLU A 15 14.07 8.40 -2.00
C GLU A 15 13.84 8.96 -0.59
N GLN A 16 12.96 9.96 -0.44
CA GLN A 16 12.56 10.46 0.88
C GLN A 16 11.74 9.41 1.65
N SER A 17 10.78 8.79 0.97
CA SER A 17 9.97 7.69 1.52
C SER A 17 10.83 6.45 1.79
N ASP A 18 11.77 6.14 0.90
CA ASP A 18 12.73 5.02 1.10
C ASP A 18 13.57 5.21 2.37
N LEU A 19 14.13 6.40 2.59
CA LEU A 19 14.91 6.71 3.78
C LEU A 19 14.10 6.52 5.08
N ILE A 20 12.84 6.93 5.08
CA ILE A 20 11.93 6.74 6.22
C ILE A 20 11.71 5.25 6.48
N VAL A 21 11.40 4.48 5.43
CA VAL A 21 11.15 3.03 5.52
C VAL A 21 12.39 2.29 6.02
N GLU A 22 13.57 2.59 5.48
CA GLU A 22 14.84 2.02 5.92
C GLU A 22 15.16 2.36 7.38
N THR A 23 14.91 3.61 7.80
CA THR A 23 15.11 4.05 9.18
C THR A 23 14.19 3.31 10.14
N LEU A 24 12.93 3.08 9.78
CA LEU A 24 12.01 2.30 10.62
C LEU A 24 12.40 0.83 10.68
N LYS A 25 12.76 0.23 9.54
CA LYS A 25 13.22 -1.16 9.47
C LYS A 25 14.46 -1.39 10.34
N SER A 26 15.44 -0.49 10.29
CA SER A 26 16.67 -0.61 11.11
C SER A 26 16.43 -0.46 12.62
N LYS A 27 15.25 0.02 13.02
CA LYS A 27 14.82 0.15 14.42
C LYS A 27 13.78 -0.91 14.83
N ASP A 28 13.56 -1.93 13.98
CA ASP A 28 12.54 -2.96 14.18
C ASP A 28 11.11 -2.40 14.38
N ILE A 29 10.83 -1.22 13.81
CA ILE A 29 9.50 -0.61 13.87
C ILE A 29 8.68 -1.09 12.67
N PRO A 30 7.50 -1.72 12.88
CA PRO A 30 6.68 -2.22 11.79
C PRO A 30 6.26 -1.12 10.80
N VAL A 31 6.55 -1.33 9.52
CA VAL A 31 6.19 -0.44 8.43
C VAL A 31 5.62 -1.22 7.23
N THR A 32 4.57 -0.69 6.63
CA THR A 32 4.03 -1.14 5.35
C THR A 32 4.27 -0.02 4.33
N TYR A 33 4.83 -0.36 3.17
CA TYR A 33 5.20 0.60 2.14
C TYR A 33 4.51 0.27 0.83
N LEU A 34 3.67 1.19 0.33
CA LEU A 34 2.93 1.10 -0.91
C LEU A 34 3.60 1.98 -1.98
N LEU A 35 3.90 1.38 -3.12
CA LEU A 35 4.45 2.06 -4.29
C LEU A 35 3.48 1.96 -5.46
N TYR A 36 3.00 3.11 -5.93
CA TYR A 36 2.16 3.19 -7.13
C TYR A 36 3.01 3.58 -8.32
N ASN A 37 3.29 2.62 -9.20
CA ASN A 37 4.30 2.74 -10.26
C ASN A 37 3.91 3.72 -11.38
N ASP A 38 2.63 4.06 -11.47
CA ASP A 38 2.04 4.91 -12.51
C ASP A 38 1.26 6.11 -11.96
N GLU A 39 1.58 6.50 -10.72
CA GLU A 39 1.04 7.68 -10.02
C GLU A 39 2.14 8.70 -9.70
N GLY A 40 1.72 9.92 -9.36
CA GLY A 40 2.60 11.04 -9.03
C GLY A 40 2.46 11.54 -7.59
N HIS A 41 2.33 12.86 -7.42
CA HIS A 41 2.20 13.49 -6.09
C HIS A 41 0.87 13.22 -5.39
N GLY A 42 -0.18 12.99 -6.19
CA GLY A 42 -1.45 12.45 -5.74
C GLY A 42 -1.75 11.17 -6.51
N PHE A 43 -2.77 10.45 -6.06
CA PHE A 43 -3.31 9.31 -6.80
C PHE A 43 -4.49 9.82 -7.63
N ASP A 44 -4.29 9.91 -8.95
CA ASP A 44 -5.29 10.43 -9.86
C ASP A 44 -6.21 9.32 -10.38
N LYS A 45 -5.74 8.06 -10.43
CA LYS A 45 -6.53 6.94 -10.95
C LYS A 45 -7.51 6.43 -9.88
N PRO A 46 -8.77 6.17 -10.25
CA PRO A 46 -9.74 5.57 -9.35
C PRO A 46 -9.25 4.23 -8.76
N GLU A 47 -8.58 3.41 -9.56
CA GLU A 47 -8.05 2.10 -9.17
C GLU A 47 -6.98 2.22 -8.07
N SER A 48 -6.06 3.18 -8.21
CA SER A 48 -5.05 3.50 -7.20
C SER A 48 -5.71 3.97 -5.90
N ASN A 49 -6.73 4.83 -5.99
CA ASN A 49 -7.46 5.32 -4.82
C ASN A 49 -8.22 4.19 -4.09
N ILE A 50 -8.91 3.32 -4.83
CA ILE A 50 -9.64 2.18 -4.26
C ILE A 50 -8.69 1.26 -3.50
N SER A 51 -7.60 0.83 -4.15
CA SER A 51 -6.60 -0.03 -3.50
C SER A 51 -5.96 0.64 -2.28
N PHE A 52 -5.66 1.94 -2.37
CA PHE A 52 -5.09 2.71 -1.27
C PHE A 52 -6.03 2.77 -0.07
N VAL A 53 -7.31 3.05 -0.29
CA VAL A 53 -8.32 3.14 0.76
C VAL A 53 -8.56 1.77 1.40
N ALA A 54 -8.65 0.69 0.62
CA ALA A 54 -8.82 -0.67 1.15
C ALA A 54 -7.65 -1.09 2.06
N ILE A 55 -6.41 -0.80 1.64
CA ILE A 55 -5.23 -1.08 2.47
C ILE A 55 -5.16 -0.17 3.69
N THR A 56 -5.56 1.10 3.54
CA THR A 56 -5.62 2.05 4.66
C THR A 56 -6.66 1.62 5.69
N GLU A 57 -7.81 1.10 5.28
CA GLU A 57 -8.82 0.52 6.17
C GLU A 57 -8.22 -0.63 6.99
N SER A 58 -7.53 -1.58 6.33
CA SER A 58 -6.84 -2.69 6.99
C SER A 58 -5.81 -2.21 8.02
N PHE A 59 -4.99 -1.22 7.64
CA PHE A 59 -4.00 -0.63 8.54
C PHE A 59 -4.65 0.06 9.74
N LEU A 60 -5.67 0.90 9.52
CA LEU A 60 -6.34 1.65 10.58
C LEU A 60 -7.10 0.71 11.52
N GLY A 61 -7.76 -0.32 11.01
CA GLY A 61 -8.42 -1.31 11.86
C GLY A 61 -7.44 -2.06 12.77
N LYS A 62 -6.22 -2.34 12.31
CA LYS A 62 -5.16 -2.90 13.16
C LYS A 62 -4.70 -1.93 14.25
N CYS A 63 -4.68 -0.63 13.98
CA CYS A 63 -4.22 0.40 14.93
C CYS A 63 -5.30 0.84 15.92
N LEU A 64 -6.54 1.01 15.46
CA LEU A 64 -7.65 1.61 16.20
C LEU A 64 -8.67 0.57 16.68
N GLY A 65 -8.58 -0.66 16.17
CA GLY A 65 -9.61 -1.67 16.33
C GLY A 65 -10.83 -1.41 15.44
N GLY A 66 -11.80 -2.32 15.51
CA GLY A 66 -13.05 -2.24 14.74
C GLY A 66 -13.17 -3.31 13.69
N ARG A 67 -14.23 -3.20 12.88
CA ARG A 67 -14.47 -4.10 11.75
C ARG A 67 -13.74 -3.56 10.54
N VAL A 68 -13.16 -4.47 9.76
CA VAL A 68 -12.42 -4.19 8.53
C VAL A 68 -12.92 -5.17 7.48
N ALA A 69 -13.14 -4.69 6.26
CA ALA A 69 -13.30 -5.58 5.12
C ALA A 69 -11.93 -6.18 4.72
N PRO A 70 -11.83 -7.50 4.42
CA PRO A 70 -10.60 -8.06 3.88
C PRO A 70 -10.33 -7.46 2.49
N VAL A 71 -9.06 -7.20 2.17
CA VAL A 71 -8.69 -6.74 0.83
C VAL A 71 -8.98 -7.85 -0.18
N THR A 72 -9.63 -7.50 -1.29
CA THR A 72 -10.06 -8.43 -2.34
C THR A 72 -9.38 -8.13 -3.69
N ALA A 73 -9.47 -9.07 -4.63
CA ALA A 73 -8.91 -8.88 -5.97
C ALA A 73 -9.55 -7.69 -6.73
N SER A 74 -10.81 -7.35 -6.45
CA SER A 74 -11.46 -6.18 -7.04
C SER A 74 -10.88 -4.87 -6.52
N ASP A 75 -10.44 -4.83 -5.26
CA ASP A 75 -9.85 -3.61 -4.67
C ASP A 75 -8.48 -3.31 -5.28
N LEU A 76 -7.77 -4.35 -5.73
CA LEU A 76 -6.45 -4.25 -6.36
C LEU A 76 -6.51 -4.12 -7.90
N GLN A 77 -7.70 -4.28 -8.48
CA GLN A 77 -7.85 -4.40 -9.92
C GLN A 77 -7.46 -3.09 -10.62
N GLY A 78 -6.48 -3.18 -11.53
CA GLY A 78 -6.03 -2.05 -12.35
C GLY A 78 -5.03 -1.10 -11.68
N ALA A 79 -4.80 -1.22 -10.37
CA ALA A 79 -3.75 -0.47 -9.69
C ALA A 79 -2.37 -1.07 -9.95
N LEU A 80 -1.39 -0.28 -10.40
CA LEU A 80 0.01 -0.73 -10.50
C LEU A 80 0.73 -0.59 -9.16
N LEU A 81 0.19 -1.30 -8.16
CA LEU A 81 0.67 -1.30 -6.79
C LEU A 81 1.76 -2.36 -6.57
N GLU A 82 2.86 -1.93 -5.95
CA GLU A 82 3.88 -2.79 -5.37
C GLU A 82 3.97 -2.55 -3.86
N ILE A 83 4.14 -3.63 -3.08
CA ILE A 83 4.32 -3.55 -1.62
C ILE A 83 5.67 -4.18 -1.26
N PRO A 84 6.80 -3.44 -1.39
CA PRO A 84 8.14 -3.98 -1.11
C PRO A 84 8.35 -4.34 0.37
N VAL A 85 7.56 -3.79 1.29
CA VAL A 85 7.67 -4.05 2.73
C VAL A 85 6.29 -4.13 3.37
N GLY A 86 6.08 -5.14 4.21
CA GLY A 86 4.90 -5.22 5.08
C GLY A 86 3.62 -5.69 4.39
N ALA A 87 3.71 -6.38 3.25
CA ALA A 87 2.58 -7.00 2.55
C ALA A 87 1.81 -7.97 3.45
N ASP A 88 2.52 -8.81 4.21
CA ASP A 88 1.92 -9.81 5.10
C ASP A 88 1.13 -9.22 6.28
N ALA A 89 1.30 -7.92 6.54
CA ALA A 89 0.56 -7.23 7.59
C ALA A 89 -0.84 -6.79 7.14
N ILE A 90 -1.16 -6.91 5.85
CA ILE A 90 -2.44 -6.48 5.25
C ILE A 90 -3.35 -7.71 5.12
N GLU A 91 -4.47 -7.68 5.81
CA GLU A 91 -5.44 -8.77 5.79
C GLU A 91 -6.05 -8.93 4.39
N GLY A 92 -5.97 -10.15 3.84
CA GLY A 92 -6.53 -10.49 2.53
C GLY A 92 -5.62 -10.16 1.33
N TYR A 93 -4.54 -9.39 1.50
CA TYR A 93 -3.71 -8.94 0.38
C TYR A 93 -3.09 -10.10 -0.42
N ASN A 94 -2.46 -11.08 0.24
CA ASN A 94 -1.81 -12.19 -0.45
C ASN A 94 -2.81 -13.04 -1.26
N SER A 95 -4.00 -13.31 -0.71
CA SER A 95 -5.07 -14.02 -1.41
C SER A 95 -5.66 -13.20 -2.55
N ALA A 96 -5.84 -11.88 -2.35
CA ALA A 96 -6.32 -10.97 -3.38
C ALA A 96 -5.36 -10.89 -4.56
N LYS A 97 -4.06 -10.77 -4.29
CA LYS A 97 -2.99 -10.73 -5.30
C LYS A 97 -2.95 -12.02 -6.11
N GLN A 98 -2.96 -13.18 -5.44
CA GLN A 98 -2.99 -14.48 -6.12
C GLN A 98 -4.23 -14.63 -7.03
N ALA A 99 -5.40 -14.20 -6.54
CA ALA A 99 -6.64 -14.26 -7.30
C ALA A 99 -6.67 -13.28 -8.50
N LEU A 100 -5.92 -12.19 -8.44
CA LEU A 100 -5.76 -11.25 -9.56
C LEU A 100 -4.79 -11.78 -10.62
N GLU A 101 -3.69 -12.42 -10.21
CA GLU A 101 -2.69 -13.02 -11.11
C GLU A 101 -3.20 -14.27 -11.84
N ALA A 102 -4.21 -14.96 -11.28
CA ALA A 102 -4.80 -16.16 -11.87
C ALA A 102 -5.88 -15.90 -12.94
N ARG A 103 -6.12 -14.64 -13.31
CA ARG A 103 -7.12 -14.22 -14.31
C ARG A 103 -6.49 -13.92 -15.66
#